data_AF-A0A7Z9H569-F1
#
_entry.id   AF-A0A7Z9H569-F1
#
_cell.length_a   1.000
_cell.length_b   1.000
_cell.length_c   1.000
_cell.angle_alpha   90.00
_cell.angle_beta   90.00
_cell.angle_gamma   90.00
#
_symmetry.space_group_name_H-M   'P 1'
#
loop_
_entity.id
_entity.type
_entity.pdbx_description
1 polymer ?
#
loop_
_entity_poly.entity_id
_entity_poly.type
_entity_poly.pdbx_seq_one_letter_code
_entity_poly.pdbx_strand_id
1 'polypeptide(L)'
;MAPSRGKPRPPRECAPREDPGISVYRHLDRYIQKLLAGAKIDGSGLPDRIELNLRVPVQISGKGWKRACDDFLSAISEQVGSISEQASTEVLGYRNGHVPCSWCSSPVCEHSLPSDQRAVLSSISPTGVPIWRNFASWLIEIGDPRVDRLHSSPPLPVAVFHPIADLAGDVLPEFERPPTHARILGSVLAGGFSLPRFTLEGDRSRTFSVTALLMEHHRRGPAPRYTLNLVVSLPPPHHLPSLLAHGPVPHLGGWIGFLREGLHQIEEKIATGVRTGKRISLPTIRQEILDSMRSSCDHLDKLLRRGSRRTHHAQVRSRDPDRPTASALSDVLSSRESDLFHDRREFTYVVRGPHNRVHVFSFDGTHITSVRYSGESIAERTRSGRWKALNPQEGRSFCDRVIARFSPDDAEKQKHG
;
A
#
# COMPACT_ATOMS: atom_id res chain seq x y z
N MET A 1 52.39 -72.95 20.81
CA MET A 1 51.83 -71.85 20.02
C MET A 1 50.51 -71.43 20.65
N ALA A 2 50.48 -70.32 21.38
CA ALA A 2 49.25 -69.73 21.93
C ALA A 2 48.86 -68.53 21.06
N PRO A 3 47.59 -68.35 20.68
CA PRO A 3 47.18 -67.24 19.83
C PRO A 3 47.13 -65.93 20.63
N SER A 4 47.66 -64.87 20.02
CA SER A 4 47.71 -63.54 20.61
C SER A 4 46.31 -62.94 20.74
N ARG A 5 46.02 -62.41 21.94
CA ARG A 5 44.81 -61.63 22.20
C ARG A 5 44.86 -60.32 21.40
N GLY A 6 43.96 -60.17 20.45
CA GLY A 6 43.77 -58.93 19.69
C GLY A 6 43.40 -57.77 20.62
N LYS A 7 44.11 -56.65 20.50
CA LYS A 7 43.80 -55.40 21.21
C LYS A 7 42.39 -54.90 20.84
N PRO A 8 41.60 -54.40 21.79
CA PRO A 8 40.28 -53.83 21.50
C PRO A 8 40.43 -52.56 20.64
N ARG A 9 39.60 -52.46 19.61
CA ARG A 9 39.47 -51.26 18.76
C ARG A 9 38.98 -50.09 19.63
N PRO A 10 39.58 -48.88 19.53
CA PRO A 10 39.06 -47.72 20.23
C PRO A 10 37.64 -47.38 19.72
N PRO A 11 36.76 -46.87 20.60
CA PRO A 11 35.43 -46.47 20.21
C PRO A 11 35.51 -45.39 19.11
N ARG A 12 34.72 -45.55 18.04
CA ARG A 12 34.55 -44.53 17.02
C ARG A 12 33.96 -43.29 17.70
N GLU A 13 34.74 -42.22 17.78
CA GLU A 13 34.23 -40.88 18.10
C GLU A 13 33.13 -40.57 17.10
N CYS A 14 31.88 -40.54 17.59
CA CYS A 14 30.77 -40.03 16.81
C CYS A 14 31.07 -38.56 16.55
N ALA A 15 31.22 -38.18 15.28
CA ALA A 15 31.28 -36.79 14.88
C ALA A 15 30.15 -36.01 15.58
N PRO A 16 30.42 -34.81 16.12
CA PRO A 16 29.41 -34.04 16.83
C PRO A 16 28.21 -33.86 15.91
N ARG A 17 27.04 -34.32 16.37
CA ARG A 17 25.78 -34.12 15.65
C ARG A 17 25.59 -32.62 15.47
N GLU A 18 25.55 -32.16 14.22
CA GLU A 18 25.25 -30.76 13.92
C GLU A 18 23.95 -30.36 14.63
N ASP A 19 23.99 -29.19 15.26
CA ASP A 19 22.81 -28.60 15.89
C ASP A 19 21.67 -28.52 14.85
N PRO A 20 20.50 -29.10 15.13
CA PRO A 20 19.34 -29.04 14.24
C PRO A 20 19.00 -27.61 13.80
N GLY A 21 19.22 -26.61 14.65
CA GLY A 21 19.02 -25.20 14.33
C GLY A 21 19.95 -24.69 13.22
N ILE A 22 21.22 -25.11 13.25
CA ILE A 22 22.20 -24.77 12.20
C ILE A 22 21.81 -25.40 10.86
N SER A 23 21.32 -26.64 10.89
CA SER A 23 20.86 -27.32 9.67
C SER A 23 19.65 -26.61 9.06
N VAL A 24 18.65 -26.21 9.85
CA VAL A 24 17.49 -25.45 9.38
C VAL A 24 17.91 -24.11 8.78
N TYR A 25 18.77 -23.36 9.47
CA TYR A 25 19.29 -22.09 8.98
C TYR A 25 19.97 -22.24 7.61
N ARG A 26 20.87 -23.21 7.44
CA ARG A 26 21.58 -23.43 6.16
C ARG A 26 20.66 -23.86 5.03
N HIS A 27 19.57 -24.56 5.32
CA HIS A 27 18.59 -24.94 4.29
C HIS A 27 17.74 -23.74 3.87
N LEU A 28 17.32 -22.91 4.82
CA LEU A 28 16.60 -21.67 4.53
C LEU A 28 17.49 -20.70 3.77
N ASP A 29 18.72 -20.45 4.21
CA ASP A 29 19.68 -19.59 3.53
C ASP A 29 19.92 -20.06 2.08
N ARG A 30 20.26 -21.35 1.87
CA ARG A 30 20.42 -21.89 0.51
C ARG A 30 19.16 -21.76 -0.34
N TYR A 31 17.98 -21.92 0.23
CA TYR A 31 16.73 -21.77 -0.51
C TYR A 31 16.47 -20.30 -0.89
N ILE A 32 16.65 -19.36 0.04
CA ILE A 32 16.54 -17.93 -0.20
C ILE A 32 17.56 -17.49 -1.25
N GLN A 33 18.82 -17.90 -1.11
CA GLN A 33 19.87 -17.61 -2.10
C GLN A 33 19.52 -18.15 -3.48
N LYS A 34 18.92 -19.34 -3.58
CA LYS A 34 18.41 -19.86 -4.86
C LYS A 34 17.27 -19.02 -5.44
N LEU A 35 16.35 -18.53 -4.61
CA LEU A 35 15.28 -17.65 -5.05
C LEU A 35 15.82 -16.28 -5.53
N LEU A 36 16.79 -15.71 -4.80
CA LEU A 36 17.42 -14.43 -5.13
C LEU A 36 18.35 -14.53 -6.35
N ALA A 37 19.21 -15.55 -6.42
CA ALA A 37 20.05 -15.83 -7.58
C ALA A 37 19.21 -16.14 -8.83
N GLY A 38 18.08 -16.84 -8.63
CA GLY A 38 17.05 -16.98 -9.63
C GLY A 38 16.61 -15.61 -10.15
N ALA A 39 16.28 -14.66 -9.29
CA ALA A 39 15.77 -13.33 -9.63
C ALA A 39 16.77 -12.39 -10.33
N LYS A 40 18.05 -12.76 -10.50
CA LYS A 40 19.13 -11.89 -11.03
C LYS A 40 19.23 -10.56 -10.25
N ILE A 41 19.07 -10.61 -8.92
CA ILE A 41 19.39 -9.47 -8.05
C ILE A 41 20.79 -9.69 -7.53
N ASP A 42 21.71 -8.87 -7.99
CA ASP A 42 23.12 -8.84 -7.63
C ASP A 42 23.31 -8.15 -6.27
N GLY A 43 22.63 -8.65 -5.23
CA GLY A 43 22.79 -8.29 -3.80
C GLY A 43 22.58 -6.82 -3.41
N SER A 44 22.57 -5.91 -4.38
CA SER A 44 22.42 -4.48 -4.23
C SER A 44 20.96 -4.17 -3.91
N GLY A 45 20.76 -3.34 -2.89
CA GLY A 45 19.48 -2.88 -2.34
C GLY A 45 18.54 -3.93 -1.74
N LEU A 46 19.02 -5.14 -1.48
CA LEU A 46 18.41 -5.98 -0.46
C LEU A 46 18.82 -5.47 0.93
N PRO A 47 17.93 -5.52 1.94
CA PRO A 47 18.33 -5.21 3.30
C PRO A 47 19.34 -6.25 3.81
N ASP A 48 20.25 -5.84 4.70
CA ASP A 48 21.24 -6.72 5.34
C ASP A 48 20.60 -7.92 6.07
N ARG A 49 19.30 -7.83 6.36
CA ARG A 49 18.51 -8.86 7.02
C ARG A 49 17.13 -8.96 6.38
N ILE A 50 16.71 -10.18 6.08
CA ILE A 50 15.36 -10.49 5.60
C ILE A 50 14.56 -11.08 6.77
N GLU A 51 13.49 -10.39 7.18
CA GLU A 51 12.54 -10.94 8.14
C GLU A 51 11.56 -11.89 7.45
N LEU A 52 11.63 -13.18 7.77
CA LEU A 52 10.65 -14.17 7.32
C LEU A 52 9.70 -14.52 8.46
N ASN A 53 8.40 -14.36 8.21
CA ASN A 53 7.37 -14.84 9.13
C ASN A 53 7.05 -16.30 8.80
N LEU A 54 7.75 -17.21 9.46
CA LEU A 54 7.61 -18.65 9.26
C LEU A 54 6.56 -19.23 10.20
N ARG A 55 5.58 -19.95 9.65
CA ARG A 55 4.61 -20.74 10.43
C ARG A 55 4.88 -22.20 10.18
N VAL A 56 5.47 -22.86 11.16
CA VAL A 56 5.74 -24.30 11.12
C VAL A 56 4.66 -25.01 11.92
N PRO A 57 3.77 -25.80 11.29
CA PRO A 57 2.75 -26.52 12.03
C PRO A 57 3.42 -27.65 12.84
N VAL A 58 3.16 -27.68 14.16
CA VAL A 58 3.82 -28.60 15.10
C VAL A 58 3.11 -29.97 15.15
N GLN A 59 1.84 -30.02 14.77
CA GLN A 59 1.04 -31.25 14.71
C GLN A 59 0.63 -31.53 13.27
N ILE A 60 1.50 -32.23 12.54
CA ILE A 60 1.18 -32.71 11.20
C ILE A 60 1.36 -34.21 11.20
N SER A 61 0.27 -34.94 11.00
CA SER A 61 0.29 -36.39 10.84
C SER A 61 -0.39 -36.79 9.52
N GLY A 62 0.18 -37.78 8.83
CA GLY A 62 -0.42 -38.39 7.65
C GLY A 62 -0.52 -37.50 6.41
N LYS A 63 -1.65 -37.62 5.68
CA LYS A 63 -1.87 -37.09 4.32
C LYS A 63 -1.81 -35.55 4.20
N GLY A 64 -1.84 -34.81 5.31
CA GLY A 64 -1.74 -33.34 5.33
C GLY A 64 -0.32 -32.78 5.22
N TRP A 65 0.72 -33.62 5.40
CA TRP A 65 2.12 -33.20 5.39
C TRP A 65 2.54 -32.52 4.09
N LYS A 66 2.21 -33.14 2.95
CA LYS A 66 2.61 -32.61 1.64
C LYS A 66 2.00 -31.23 1.37
N ARG A 67 0.71 -31.06 1.65
CA ARG A 67 0.02 -29.78 1.48
C ARG A 67 0.57 -28.70 2.41
N ALA A 68 0.83 -29.04 3.67
CA ALA A 68 1.43 -28.09 4.60
C ALA A 68 2.86 -27.67 4.17
N CYS A 69 3.65 -28.58 3.61
CA CYS A 69 4.94 -28.24 3.01
C CYS A 69 4.78 -27.34 1.77
N ASP A 70 3.83 -27.63 0.88
CA ASP A 70 3.57 -26.82 -0.32
C ASP A 70 3.10 -25.39 0.05
N ASP A 71 2.21 -25.27 1.04
CA ASP A 71 1.74 -23.98 1.56
C ASP A 71 2.88 -23.20 2.24
N PHE A 72 3.72 -23.88 3.02
CA PHE A 72 4.90 -23.29 3.66
C PHE A 72 5.92 -22.77 2.63
N LEU A 73 6.23 -23.57 1.62
CA LEU A 73 7.15 -23.18 0.54
C LEU A 73 6.57 -22.02 -0.28
N SER A 74 5.28 -22.05 -0.58
CA SER A 74 4.59 -20.96 -1.29
C SER A 74 4.64 -19.66 -0.48
N ALA A 75 4.41 -19.72 0.84
CA ALA A 75 4.49 -18.55 1.70
C ALA A 75 5.90 -17.95 1.80
N ILE A 76 6.96 -18.78 1.80
CA ILE A 76 8.35 -18.29 1.73
C ILE A 76 8.62 -17.66 0.36
N SER A 77 8.23 -18.32 -0.72
CA SER A 77 8.43 -17.82 -2.08
C SER A 77 7.70 -16.49 -2.32
N GLU A 78 6.49 -16.32 -1.78
CA GLU A 78 5.73 -15.06 -1.84
C GLU A 78 6.39 -13.95 -1.02
N GLN A 79 6.85 -14.24 0.21
CA GLN A 79 7.53 -13.24 1.05
C GLN A 79 8.86 -12.79 0.44
N VAL A 80 9.70 -13.74 0.04
CA VAL A 80 10.99 -13.45 -0.61
C VAL A 80 10.75 -12.76 -1.96
N GLY A 81 9.74 -13.17 -2.73
CA GLY A 81 9.36 -12.51 -3.98
C GLY A 81 8.91 -11.06 -3.77
N SER A 82 8.14 -10.77 -2.72
CA SER A 82 7.73 -9.40 -2.39
C SER A 82 8.91 -8.51 -1.98
N ILE A 83 9.83 -9.04 -1.18
CA ILE A 83 11.02 -8.30 -0.72
C ILE A 83 12.00 -8.08 -1.87
N SER A 84 12.20 -9.11 -2.69
CA SER A 84 12.96 -9.08 -3.94
C SER A 84 12.38 -8.04 -4.91
N GLU A 85 11.06 -7.99 -5.09
CA GLU A 85 10.39 -6.95 -5.89
C GLU A 85 10.61 -5.56 -5.31
N GLN A 86 10.47 -5.35 -4.00
CA GLN A 86 10.72 -4.06 -3.36
C GLN A 86 12.18 -3.62 -3.54
N ALA A 87 13.13 -4.52 -3.32
CA ALA A 87 14.56 -4.27 -3.51
C ALA A 87 14.90 -3.98 -4.99
N SER A 88 14.41 -4.79 -5.93
CA SER A 88 14.55 -4.54 -7.37
C SER A 88 13.94 -3.20 -7.77
N THR A 89 12.80 -2.86 -7.19
CA THR A 89 12.11 -1.59 -7.45
C THR A 89 12.97 -0.39 -7.02
N GLU A 90 13.57 -0.44 -5.83
CA GLU A 90 14.43 0.61 -5.27
C GLU A 90 15.80 0.70 -5.96
N VAL A 91 16.37 -0.43 -6.42
CA VAL A 91 17.69 -0.50 -7.07
C VAL A 91 17.62 -0.18 -8.56
N LEU A 92 16.50 -0.47 -9.22
CA LEU A 92 16.38 -0.45 -10.68
C LEU A 92 15.55 0.74 -11.20
N GLY A 93 15.34 1.76 -10.36
CA GLY A 93 14.91 3.09 -10.81
C GLY A 93 13.44 3.45 -10.63
N TYR A 94 12.69 2.78 -9.75
CA TYR A 94 11.31 3.16 -9.41
C TYR A 94 11.15 3.40 -7.91
N ARG A 95 10.54 4.52 -7.53
CA ARG A 95 10.14 4.79 -6.14
C ARG A 95 8.69 5.24 -6.10
N ASN A 96 7.88 4.63 -5.24
CA ASN A 96 6.52 5.12 -5.02
C ASN A 96 6.56 6.59 -4.56
N GLY A 97 5.70 7.41 -5.13
CA GLY A 97 5.71 8.86 -4.96
C GLY A 97 6.58 9.62 -5.97
N HIS A 98 7.31 8.93 -6.85
CA HIS A 98 8.23 9.53 -7.82
C HIS A 98 7.97 9.03 -9.24
N VAL A 99 8.18 9.89 -10.23
CA VAL A 99 8.15 9.53 -11.66
C VAL A 99 9.56 9.14 -12.11
N PRO A 100 9.74 8.03 -12.85
CA PRO A 100 11.05 7.65 -13.36
C PRO A 100 11.59 8.72 -14.32
N CYS A 101 12.86 9.09 -14.14
CA CYS A 101 13.58 10.03 -15.00
C CYS A 101 14.73 9.30 -15.70
N SER A 102 14.62 9.10 -17.02
CA SER A 102 15.66 8.40 -17.79
C SER A 102 16.95 9.22 -17.86
N TRP A 103 16.84 10.55 -17.92
CA TRP A 103 17.99 11.45 -18.00
C TRP A 103 18.91 11.38 -16.77
N CYS A 104 18.35 11.56 -15.56
CA CYS A 104 19.13 11.50 -14.32
C CYS A 104 19.55 10.08 -13.96
N SER A 105 18.91 9.10 -14.59
CA SER A 105 19.07 7.68 -14.31
C SER A 105 18.93 7.27 -12.83
N SER A 106 18.21 8.08 -12.05
CA SER A 106 17.99 7.89 -10.61
C SER A 106 16.50 7.64 -10.31
N PRO A 107 16.16 6.77 -9.34
CA PRO A 107 14.78 6.63 -8.86
C PRO A 107 14.25 7.88 -8.17
N VAL A 108 15.16 8.77 -7.71
CA VAL A 108 14.83 10.02 -7.04
C VAL A 108 15.72 11.13 -7.56
N CYS A 109 15.10 12.12 -8.19
CA CYS A 109 15.75 13.36 -8.60
C CYS A 109 14.74 14.52 -8.52
N GLU A 110 15.21 15.75 -8.69
CA GLU A 110 14.34 16.93 -8.72
C GLU A 110 13.20 16.80 -9.74
N HIS A 111 13.51 16.31 -10.95
CA HIS A 111 12.51 16.08 -12.00
C HIS A 111 11.46 15.00 -11.67
N SER A 112 11.72 14.14 -10.69
CA SER A 112 10.82 13.02 -10.37
C SER A 112 9.58 13.45 -9.56
N LEU A 113 9.53 14.71 -9.12
CA LEU A 113 8.47 15.28 -8.32
C LEU A 113 7.87 16.54 -8.99
N PRO A 114 6.60 16.86 -8.71
CA PRO A 114 5.99 18.10 -9.18
C PRO A 114 6.68 19.32 -8.57
N SER A 115 6.87 20.36 -9.38
CA SER A 115 7.46 21.63 -8.96
C SER A 115 6.64 22.35 -7.90
N ASP A 116 5.31 22.17 -7.91
CA ASP A 116 4.38 22.78 -6.96
C ASP A 116 3.14 21.89 -6.73
N GLN A 117 2.35 22.24 -5.72
CA GLN A 117 1.18 21.46 -5.31
C GLN A 117 0.06 21.35 -6.35
N ARG A 118 0.01 22.25 -7.34
CA ARG A 118 -1.00 22.27 -8.41
C ARG A 118 -0.48 21.61 -9.69
N ALA A 119 0.81 21.26 -9.74
CA ALA A 119 1.42 20.64 -10.90
C ALA A 119 1.02 19.17 -11.06
N VAL A 120 0.85 18.74 -12.31
CA VAL A 120 0.60 17.36 -12.73
C VAL A 120 1.60 16.95 -13.80
N LEU A 121 1.81 15.64 -13.94
CA LEU A 121 2.66 15.10 -14.99
C LEU A 121 1.93 15.23 -16.33
N SER A 122 2.38 16.16 -17.16
CA SER A 122 1.75 16.46 -18.46
C SER A 122 2.33 15.67 -19.62
N SER A 123 3.62 15.34 -19.57
CA SER A 123 4.33 14.52 -20.55
C SER A 123 5.72 14.15 -20.03
N ILE A 124 6.48 13.40 -20.83
CA ILE A 124 7.88 13.09 -20.64
C ILE A 124 8.61 13.64 -21.88
N SER A 125 9.70 14.38 -21.66
CA SER A 125 10.49 14.95 -22.74
C SER A 125 11.10 13.87 -23.65
N PRO A 126 11.59 14.23 -24.85
CA PRO A 126 12.33 13.31 -25.71
C PRO A 126 13.53 12.64 -25.04
N THR A 127 14.13 13.32 -24.05
CA THR A 127 15.25 12.83 -23.23
C THR A 127 14.82 12.03 -21.99
N GLY A 128 13.53 11.72 -21.85
CA GLY A 128 12.99 10.95 -20.74
C GLY A 128 12.89 11.71 -19.41
N VAL A 129 12.81 13.06 -19.46
CA VAL A 129 12.61 13.91 -18.27
C VAL A 129 11.13 14.16 -18.04
N PRO A 130 10.57 13.90 -16.85
CA PRO A 130 9.17 14.22 -16.54
C PRO A 130 8.90 15.73 -16.67
N ILE A 131 7.83 16.10 -17.40
CA ILE A 131 7.40 17.48 -17.61
C ILE A 131 6.16 17.76 -16.76
N TRP A 132 6.33 18.65 -15.79
CA TRP A 132 5.30 19.07 -14.86
C TRP A 132 4.66 20.39 -15.31
N ARG A 133 3.32 20.45 -15.31
CA ARG A 133 2.56 21.66 -15.64
C ARG A 133 1.48 21.92 -14.61
N ASN A 134 1.16 23.19 -14.42
CA ASN A 134 0.01 23.57 -13.61
C ASN A 134 -1.28 22.95 -14.20
N PHE A 135 -2.06 22.25 -13.37
CA PHE A 135 -3.21 21.50 -13.84
C PHE A 135 -4.28 22.37 -14.52
N ALA A 136 -4.53 23.59 -14.02
CA ALA A 136 -5.50 24.49 -14.63
C ALA A 136 -5.04 24.95 -16.01
N SER A 137 -3.77 25.33 -16.14
CA SER A 137 -3.17 25.68 -17.43
C SER A 137 -3.21 24.53 -18.43
N TRP A 138 -2.94 23.30 -17.96
CA TRP A 138 -3.02 22.11 -18.80
C TRP A 138 -4.45 21.80 -19.26
N LEU A 139 -5.46 21.95 -18.39
CA LEU A 139 -6.87 21.81 -18.78
C LEU A 139 -7.30 22.82 -19.86
N ILE A 140 -6.81 24.06 -19.79
CA ILE A 140 -7.08 25.10 -20.81
C ILE A 140 -6.49 24.68 -22.15
N GLU A 141 -5.25 24.21 -22.16
CA GLU A 141 -4.54 23.78 -23.37
C GLU A 141 -5.24 22.63 -24.09
N ILE A 142 -5.77 21.65 -23.33
CA ILE A 142 -6.54 20.54 -23.91
C ILE A 142 -8.02 20.89 -24.17
N GLY A 143 -8.44 22.11 -23.85
CA GLY A 143 -9.82 22.58 -24.03
C GLY A 143 -10.86 21.89 -23.14
N ASP A 144 -10.50 21.43 -21.94
CA ASP A 144 -11.45 20.77 -21.04
C ASP A 144 -12.47 21.78 -20.48
N PRO A 145 -13.79 21.59 -20.74
CA PRO A 145 -14.82 22.55 -20.34
C PRO A 145 -15.04 22.62 -18.82
N ARG A 146 -14.37 21.75 -18.03
CA ARG A 146 -14.52 21.67 -16.58
C ARG A 146 -13.49 22.54 -15.85
N VAL A 147 -12.61 23.26 -16.53
CA VAL A 147 -11.58 24.11 -15.90
C VAL A 147 -12.17 25.08 -14.87
N ASP A 148 -13.34 25.68 -15.16
CA ASP A 148 -14.01 26.63 -14.27
C ASP A 148 -14.34 26.04 -12.89
N ARG A 149 -14.48 24.70 -12.80
CA ARG A 149 -14.73 24.00 -11.54
C ARG A 149 -13.56 24.12 -10.56
N LEU A 150 -12.33 24.26 -11.06
CA LEU A 150 -11.16 24.47 -10.20
C LEU A 150 -11.21 25.83 -9.49
N HIS A 151 -11.96 26.78 -10.03
CA HIS A 151 -12.08 28.16 -9.55
C HIS A 151 -13.42 28.45 -8.86
N SER A 152 -14.32 27.46 -8.77
CA SER A 152 -15.59 27.62 -8.06
C SER A 152 -15.40 27.84 -6.56
N SER A 153 -16.44 28.34 -5.89
CA SER A 153 -16.47 28.48 -4.42
C SER A 153 -17.56 27.58 -3.83
N PRO A 154 -17.22 26.42 -3.22
CA PRO A 154 -15.88 25.84 -3.06
C PRO A 154 -15.33 25.24 -4.36
N PRO A 155 -14.00 25.05 -4.51
CA PRO A 155 -13.41 24.43 -5.70
C PRO A 155 -13.85 22.98 -5.78
N LEU A 156 -14.13 22.54 -7.01
CA LEU A 156 -14.61 21.20 -7.31
C LEU A 156 -13.52 20.42 -8.07
N PRO A 157 -13.08 19.27 -7.53
CA PRO A 157 -12.09 18.44 -8.20
C PRO A 157 -12.48 18.01 -9.62
N VAL A 158 -11.50 17.96 -10.51
CA VAL A 158 -11.62 17.43 -11.87
C VAL A 158 -10.59 16.33 -12.06
N ALA A 159 -10.94 15.27 -12.77
CA ALA A 159 -10.03 14.21 -13.18
C ALA A 159 -10.09 13.98 -14.69
N VAL A 160 -8.93 13.74 -15.29
CA VAL A 160 -8.75 13.45 -16.71
C VAL A 160 -7.85 12.23 -16.86
N PHE A 161 -8.30 11.25 -17.63
CA PHE A 161 -7.45 10.13 -18.03
C PHE A 161 -6.49 10.58 -19.12
N HIS A 162 -5.21 10.29 -18.94
CA HIS A 162 -4.13 10.69 -19.83
C HIS A 162 -3.36 9.43 -20.28
N PRO A 163 -3.54 8.98 -21.53
CA PRO A 163 -2.97 7.74 -22.03
C PRO A 163 -1.45 7.81 -22.18
N ILE A 164 -0.79 6.65 -22.23
CA ILE A 164 0.67 6.59 -22.39
C ILE A 164 1.18 7.22 -23.69
N ALA A 165 0.39 7.20 -24.76
CA ALA A 165 0.76 7.80 -26.05
C ALA A 165 0.98 9.32 -25.91
N ASP A 166 0.15 9.99 -25.11
CA ASP A 166 0.28 11.43 -24.88
C ASP A 166 1.37 11.72 -23.83
N LEU A 167 1.58 10.79 -22.89
CA LEU A 167 2.56 10.95 -21.82
C LEU A 167 4.01 10.74 -22.30
N ALA A 168 4.24 9.72 -23.13
CA ALA A 168 5.58 9.25 -23.48
C ALA A 168 5.79 9.07 -24.99
N GLY A 169 4.87 9.56 -25.84
CA GLY A 169 4.94 9.37 -27.29
C GLY A 169 6.14 10.03 -27.97
N ASP A 170 6.71 11.07 -27.36
CA ASP A 170 7.86 11.81 -27.91
C ASP A 170 9.21 11.31 -27.36
N VAL A 171 9.21 10.33 -26.44
CA VAL A 171 10.44 9.80 -25.84
C VAL A 171 11.25 9.08 -26.91
N LEU A 172 12.53 9.46 -27.06
CA LEU A 172 13.38 8.81 -28.05
C LEU A 172 13.74 7.39 -27.58
N PRO A 173 13.88 6.42 -28.51
CA PRO A 173 14.20 5.03 -28.18
C PRO A 173 15.45 4.84 -27.31
N GLU A 174 16.42 5.75 -27.38
CA GLU A 174 17.64 5.75 -26.55
C GLU A 174 17.36 6.04 -25.06
N PHE A 175 16.28 6.78 -24.78
CA PHE A 175 15.81 7.11 -23.43
C PHE A 175 14.61 6.26 -23.00
N GLU A 176 14.04 5.47 -23.90
CA GLU A 176 13.17 4.37 -23.56
C GLU A 176 13.99 3.31 -22.81
N ARG A 177 13.94 3.37 -21.49
CA ARG A 177 14.50 2.27 -20.68
C ARG A 177 13.74 1.00 -21.06
N PRO A 178 14.41 -0.08 -21.50
CA PRO A 178 13.74 -1.35 -21.68
C PRO A 178 13.05 -1.69 -20.35
N PRO A 179 11.77 -2.11 -20.34
CA PRO A 179 11.04 -2.34 -19.10
C PRO A 179 11.59 -3.60 -18.44
N THR A 180 12.71 -3.48 -17.74
CA THR A 180 13.34 -4.59 -17.03
C THR A 180 12.43 -5.06 -15.89
N HIS A 181 11.68 -4.13 -15.26
CA HIS A 181 10.83 -4.44 -14.10
C HIS A 181 9.46 -3.76 -14.10
N ALA A 182 9.34 -2.51 -14.56
CA ALA A 182 8.06 -1.77 -14.54
C ALA A 182 7.86 -0.91 -15.81
N ARG A 183 6.61 -0.76 -16.24
CA ARG A 183 6.21 0.05 -17.39
C ARG A 183 5.02 0.94 -17.03
N ILE A 184 5.04 2.21 -17.44
CA ILE A 184 3.88 3.10 -17.30
C ILE A 184 2.87 2.74 -18.40
N LEU A 185 1.62 2.50 -18.02
CA LEU A 185 0.52 2.23 -18.98
C LEU A 185 -0.35 3.45 -19.27
N GLY A 186 -0.28 4.46 -18.41
CA GLY A 186 -1.07 5.68 -18.49
C GLY A 186 -1.19 6.33 -17.13
N SER A 187 -1.94 7.41 -17.06
CA SER A 187 -2.15 8.15 -15.82
C SER A 187 -3.57 8.71 -15.73
N VAL A 188 -3.99 9.02 -14.50
CA VAL A 188 -5.14 9.89 -14.26
C VAL A 188 -4.64 11.13 -13.53
N LEU A 189 -4.85 12.28 -14.16
CA LEU A 189 -4.48 13.59 -13.63
C LEU A 189 -5.71 14.16 -12.94
N ALA A 190 -5.61 14.48 -11.65
CA ALA A 190 -6.72 15.04 -10.91
C ALA A 190 -6.29 16.25 -10.09
N GLY A 191 -7.11 17.29 -10.01
CA GLY A 191 -6.78 18.49 -9.25
C GLY A 191 -8.01 19.25 -8.80
N GLY A 192 -7.81 20.24 -7.93
CA GLY A 192 -8.90 20.97 -7.26
C GLY A 192 -9.28 20.40 -5.89
N PHE A 193 -8.48 19.48 -5.34
CA PHE A 193 -8.67 18.99 -3.99
C PHE A 193 -8.26 20.06 -2.98
N SER A 194 -9.12 20.37 -2.01
CA SER A 194 -8.83 21.39 -0.99
C SER A 194 -7.95 20.84 0.12
N LEU A 195 -6.96 21.61 0.55
CA LEU A 195 -6.21 21.31 1.78
C LEU A 195 -7.03 21.72 3.03
N PRO A 196 -7.05 20.89 4.09
CA PRO A 196 -7.59 21.29 5.38
C PRO A 196 -6.82 22.49 5.95
N ARG A 197 -7.55 23.50 6.45
CA ARG A 197 -6.96 24.69 7.06
C ARG A 197 -6.24 24.35 8.36
N PHE A 198 -4.94 24.63 8.42
CA PHE A 198 -4.30 25.13 9.63
C PHE A 198 -3.88 26.58 9.35
N THR A 199 -4.28 27.48 10.25
CA THR A 199 -3.91 28.89 10.42
C THR A 199 -4.35 29.98 9.40
N LEU A 200 -5.03 30.97 9.99
CA LEU A 200 -5.33 32.36 9.59
C LEU A 200 -6.41 32.64 8.52
N GLU A 201 -7.31 33.56 8.88
CA GLU A 201 -8.38 34.12 8.06
C GLU A 201 -7.81 34.76 6.79
N GLY A 202 -8.38 34.42 5.63
CA GLY A 202 -8.14 35.14 4.37
C GLY A 202 -7.67 34.28 3.19
N ASP A 203 -6.99 33.15 3.40
CA ASP A 203 -6.45 32.37 2.29
C ASP A 203 -7.52 31.43 1.69
N ARG A 204 -8.22 31.93 0.67
CA ARG A 204 -9.18 31.17 -0.14
C ARG A 204 -8.39 30.35 -1.16
N SER A 205 -8.39 29.02 -0.99
CA SER A 205 -8.04 27.97 -1.98
C SER A 205 -6.56 27.57 -2.14
N ARG A 206 -5.98 26.97 -1.08
CA ARG A 206 -4.84 26.05 -1.28
C ARG A 206 -5.37 24.70 -1.78
N THR A 207 -5.64 24.63 -3.08
CA THR A 207 -5.94 23.37 -3.76
C THR A 207 -4.65 22.68 -4.18
N PHE A 208 -4.71 21.35 -4.31
CA PHE A 208 -3.63 20.54 -4.85
C PHE A 208 -4.11 19.60 -5.94
N SER A 209 -3.14 19.04 -6.65
CA SER A 209 -3.31 18.10 -7.75
C SER A 209 -2.54 16.81 -7.47
N VAL A 210 -3.03 15.69 -7.99
CA VAL A 210 -2.49 14.35 -7.83
C VAL A 210 -2.35 13.74 -9.21
N THR A 211 -1.17 13.20 -9.50
CA THR A 211 -0.92 12.34 -10.66
C THR A 211 -1.00 10.89 -10.20
N ALA A 212 -1.96 10.13 -10.71
CA ALA A 212 -2.10 8.71 -10.43
C ALA A 212 -1.57 7.89 -11.62
N LEU A 213 -0.33 7.41 -11.53
CA LEU A 213 0.32 6.63 -12.57
C LEU A 213 0.00 5.14 -12.44
N LEU A 214 -0.38 4.52 -13.56
CA LEU A 214 -0.58 3.09 -13.66
C LEU A 214 0.71 2.41 -14.07
N MET A 215 1.19 1.50 -13.22
CA MET A 215 2.41 0.75 -13.45
C MET A 215 2.09 -0.72 -13.69
N GLU A 216 2.65 -1.29 -14.75
CA GLU A 216 2.70 -2.72 -15.03
C GLU A 216 4.07 -3.27 -14.64
N HIS A 217 4.10 -4.16 -13.65
CA HIS A 217 5.31 -4.81 -13.17
C HIS A 217 5.44 -6.20 -13.80
N HIS A 218 6.60 -6.45 -14.39
CA HIS A 218 6.95 -7.74 -14.97
C HIS A 218 7.40 -8.69 -13.85
N ARG A 219 6.59 -9.71 -13.56
CA ARG A 219 6.92 -10.80 -12.63
C ARG A 219 7.42 -12.04 -13.38
N ARG A 220 8.21 -12.87 -12.71
CA ARG A 220 8.48 -14.27 -13.12
C ARG A 220 7.29 -15.22 -12.86
N GLY A 221 6.08 -14.70 -12.96
CA GLY A 221 4.83 -15.43 -12.79
C GLY A 221 4.04 -15.51 -14.09
N PRO A 222 2.90 -16.22 -14.09
CA PRO A 222 2.06 -16.37 -15.28
C PRO A 222 1.36 -15.06 -15.70
N ALA A 223 1.40 -14.00 -14.89
CA ALA A 223 0.78 -12.72 -15.20
C ALA A 223 1.52 -11.53 -14.57
N PRO A 224 1.47 -10.35 -15.21
CA PRO A 224 2.00 -9.10 -14.66
C PRO A 224 1.20 -8.63 -13.44
N ARG A 225 1.82 -7.78 -12.62
CA ARG A 225 1.18 -7.13 -11.47
C ARG A 225 0.92 -5.66 -11.79
N TYR A 226 -0.15 -5.09 -11.27
CA TYR A 226 -0.50 -3.69 -11.54
C TYR A 226 -0.50 -2.88 -10.26
N THR A 227 0.15 -1.72 -10.27
CA THR A 227 0.16 -0.85 -9.09
C THR A 227 -0.16 0.59 -9.45
N LEU A 228 -0.70 1.32 -8.47
CA LEU A 228 -0.94 2.74 -8.56
C LEU A 228 0.19 3.50 -7.88
N ASN A 229 0.91 4.33 -8.63
CA ASN A 229 1.89 5.27 -8.10
C ASN A 229 1.26 6.65 -7.99
N LEU A 230 1.04 7.12 -6.76
CA LEU A 230 0.46 8.43 -6.50
C LEU A 230 1.56 9.45 -6.29
N VAL A 231 1.65 10.42 -7.20
CA VAL A 231 2.64 11.50 -7.14
C VAL A 231 1.93 12.81 -6.86
N VAL A 232 2.37 13.48 -5.79
CA VAL A 232 1.79 14.74 -5.30
C VAL A 232 2.86 15.54 -4.59
N SER A 233 2.84 16.86 -4.75
CA SER A 233 3.61 17.79 -3.94
C SER A 233 2.66 18.46 -2.96
N LEU A 234 2.97 18.38 -1.65
CA LEU A 234 2.15 18.96 -0.59
C LEU A 234 3.02 19.86 0.28
N PRO A 235 2.55 21.06 0.65
CA PRO A 235 3.29 21.90 1.58
C PRO A 235 3.27 21.27 2.97
N PRO A 236 4.37 21.31 3.73
CA PRO A 236 4.38 20.92 5.14
C PRO A 236 3.30 21.67 5.93
N PRO A 237 2.64 21.02 6.91
CA PRO A 237 2.86 19.66 7.40
C PRO A 237 2.03 18.60 6.65
N HIS A 238 1.40 18.93 5.53
CA HIS A 238 0.49 18.01 4.85
C HIS A 238 1.26 16.90 4.14
N HIS A 239 0.78 15.66 4.31
CA HIS A 239 1.25 14.49 3.58
C HIS A 239 0.06 13.65 3.13
N LEU A 240 0.14 13.03 1.95
CA LEU A 240 -0.99 12.33 1.34
C LEU A 240 -1.60 11.25 2.24
N PRO A 241 -0.82 10.39 2.92
CA PRO A 241 -1.40 9.40 3.84
C PRO A 241 -2.25 10.04 4.95
N SER A 242 -1.83 11.20 5.45
CA SER A 242 -2.51 11.90 6.54
C SER A 242 -3.72 12.72 6.05
N LEU A 243 -3.69 13.23 4.83
CA LEU A 243 -4.88 13.76 4.17
C LEU A 243 -5.93 12.67 3.91
N LEU A 244 -5.49 11.45 3.57
CA LEU A 244 -6.38 10.31 3.38
C LEU A 244 -6.94 9.74 4.69
N ALA A 245 -6.15 9.77 5.77
CA ALA A 245 -6.55 9.26 7.08
C ALA A 245 -7.37 10.27 7.90
N HIS A 246 -7.09 11.57 7.78
CA HIS A 246 -7.60 12.61 8.68
C HIS A 246 -8.17 13.85 7.95
N GLY A 247 -8.02 13.96 6.62
CA GLY A 247 -8.40 15.15 5.87
C GLY A 247 -9.89 15.19 5.49
N PRO A 248 -10.52 16.37 5.40
CA PRO A 248 -11.89 16.58 4.94
C PRO A 248 -11.99 16.48 3.41
N VAL A 249 -11.23 15.58 2.78
CA VAL A 249 -11.19 15.38 1.33
C VAL A 249 -11.87 14.06 0.97
N PRO A 250 -13.18 13.86 1.29
CA PRO A 250 -13.86 12.58 1.11
C PRO A 250 -13.88 12.14 -0.36
N HIS A 251 -13.85 13.11 -1.28
CA HIS A 251 -13.79 12.85 -2.71
C HIS A 251 -12.45 12.21 -3.13
N LEU A 252 -11.33 12.64 -2.53
CA LEU A 252 -10.00 12.08 -2.81
C LEU A 252 -9.89 10.64 -2.32
N GLY A 253 -10.30 10.39 -1.07
CA GLY A 253 -10.29 9.03 -0.51
C GLY A 253 -11.21 8.08 -1.26
N GLY A 254 -12.43 8.53 -1.61
CA GLY A 254 -13.36 7.75 -2.43
C GLY A 254 -12.82 7.45 -3.83
N TRP A 255 -12.21 8.44 -4.49
CA TRP A 255 -11.63 8.26 -5.83
C TRP A 255 -10.40 7.34 -5.83
N ILE A 256 -9.46 7.52 -4.90
CA ILE A 256 -8.30 6.61 -4.74
C ILE A 256 -8.77 5.20 -4.36
N GLY A 257 -9.78 5.08 -3.50
CA GLY A 257 -10.40 3.80 -3.15
C GLY A 257 -10.96 3.09 -4.38
N PHE A 258 -11.69 3.81 -5.23
CA PHE A 258 -12.23 3.28 -6.48
C PHE A 258 -11.13 2.79 -7.44
N LEU A 259 -10.05 3.57 -7.60
CA LEU A 259 -8.89 3.19 -8.40
C LEU A 259 -8.23 1.90 -7.89
N ARG A 260 -7.97 1.82 -6.58
CA ARG A 260 -7.34 0.64 -5.96
C ARG A 260 -8.22 -0.60 -6.03
N GLU A 261 -9.52 -0.44 -5.81
CA GLU A 261 -10.49 -1.53 -5.89
C GLU A 261 -10.60 -2.07 -7.32
N GLY A 262 -10.64 -1.20 -8.33
CA GLY A 262 -10.64 -1.61 -9.74
C GLY A 262 -9.41 -2.43 -10.11
N LEU A 263 -8.22 -2.01 -9.68
CA LEU A 263 -6.99 -2.78 -9.88
C LEU A 263 -7.05 -4.13 -9.16
N HIS A 264 -7.51 -4.15 -7.91
CA HIS A 264 -7.62 -5.37 -7.13
C HIS A 264 -8.55 -6.41 -7.78
N GLN A 265 -9.72 -5.97 -8.27
CA GLN A 265 -10.67 -6.85 -8.97
C GLN A 265 -10.07 -7.46 -10.24
N ILE A 266 -9.29 -6.69 -10.99
CA ILE A 266 -8.62 -7.19 -12.19
C ILE A 266 -7.51 -8.19 -11.80
N GLU A 267 -6.72 -7.90 -10.78
CA GLU A 267 -5.71 -8.85 -10.26
C GLU A 267 -6.35 -10.16 -9.76
N GLU A 268 -7.51 -10.10 -9.09
CA GLU A 268 -8.26 -11.27 -8.65
C GLU A 268 -8.80 -12.10 -9.82
N LYS A 269 -9.33 -11.44 -10.86
CA LYS A 269 -9.75 -12.11 -12.11
C LYS A 269 -8.57 -12.84 -12.76
N ILE A 270 -7.41 -12.20 -12.85
CA ILE A 270 -6.19 -12.80 -13.39
C ILE A 270 -5.79 -14.04 -12.57
N ALA A 271 -5.72 -13.91 -11.24
CA ALA A 271 -5.36 -15.01 -10.35
C ALA A 271 -6.34 -16.19 -10.49
N THR A 272 -7.64 -15.91 -10.59
CA THR A 272 -8.69 -16.90 -10.79
C THR A 272 -8.58 -17.58 -12.16
N GLY A 273 -8.31 -16.82 -13.22
CA GLY A 273 -8.08 -17.36 -14.57
C GLY A 273 -6.87 -18.30 -14.64
N VAL A 274 -5.80 -17.97 -13.91
CA VAL A 274 -4.62 -18.85 -13.78
C VAL A 274 -4.97 -20.15 -13.07
N ARG A 275 -5.71 -20.11 -11.95
CA ARG A 275 -6.12 -21.31 -11.20
C ARG A 275 -7.09 -22.22 -11.97
N THR A 276 -7.96 -21.63 -12.77
CA THR A 276 -9.01 -22.35 -13.54
C THR A 276 -8.58 -22.76 -14.95
N GLY A 277 -7.35 -22.39 -15.37
CA GLY A 277 -6.84 -22.65 -16.72
C GLY A 277 -7.44 -21.76 -17.82
N LYS A 278 -8.40 -20.89 -17.49
CA LYS A 278 -9.01 -19.91 -18.41
C LYS A 278 -8.20 -18.61 -18.41
N ARG A 279 -7.05 -18.62 -19.08
CA ARG A 279 -6.18 -17.44 -19.15
C ARG A 279 -6.82 -16.35 -20.02
N ILE A 280 -6.92 -15.13 -19.47
CA ILE A 280 -7.33 -13.93 -20.20
C ILE A 280 -6.10 -13.39 -20.93
N SER A 281 -6.28 -12.86 -22.14
CA SER A 281 -5.18 -12.28 -22.91
C SER A 281 -4.66 -10.99 -22.25
N LEU A 282 -3.34 -10.76 -22.30
CA LEU A 282 -2.73 -9.54 -21.75
C LEU A 282 -3.27 -8.25 -22.39
N PRO A 283 -3.51 -8.17 -23.71
CA PRO A 283 -4.15 -7.00 -24.31
C PRO A 283 -5.54 -6.71 -23.73
N THR A 284 -6.36 -7.75 -23.50
CA THR A 284 -7.69 -7.61 -22.88
C THR A 284 -7.58 -7.07 -21.46
N ILE A 285 -6.66 -7.63 -20.65
CA ILE A 285 -6.41 -7.16 -19.28
C ILE A 285 -5.99 -5.69 -19.28
N ARG A 286 -5.04 -5.30 -20.14
CA ARG A 286 -4.59 -3.91 -20.24
C ARG A 286 -5.74 -2.99 -20.61
N GLN A 287 -6.58 -3.38 -21.57
CA GLN A 287 -7.74 -2.59 -21.94
C GLN A 287 -8.73 -2.44 -20.78
N GLU A 288 -9.06 -3.52 -20.06
CA GLU A 288 -9.93 -3.46 -18.88
C GLU A 288 -9.39 -2.49 -17.81
N ILE A 289 -8.06 -2.47 -17.59
CA ILE A 289 -7.45 -1.56 -16.63
C ILE A 289 -7.58 -0.11 -17.10
N LEU A 290 -7.29 0.17 -18.37
CA LEU A 290 -7.41 1.52 -18.93
C LEU A 290 -8.86 2.01 -18.89
N ASP A 291 -9.83 1.13 -19.13
CA ASP A 291 -11.26 1.44 -19.01
C ASP A 291 -11.67 1.70 -17.55
N SER A 292 -11.10 0.96 -16.59
CA SER A 292 -11.26 1.23 -15.15
C SER A 292 -10.69 2.61 -14.76
N MET A 293 -9.54 2.99 -15.34
CA MET A 293 -8.94 4.32 -15.14
C MET A 293 -9.82 5.44 -15.70
N ARG A 294 -10.35 5.28 -16.93
CA ARG A 294 -11.31 6.24 -17.50
C ARG A 294 -12.56 6.35 -16.64
N SER A 295 -13.11 5.22 -16.21
CA SER A 295 -14.29 5.15 -15.34
C SER A 295 -14.07 5.84 -13.99
N SER A 296 -12.83 5.94 -13.51
CA SER A 296 -12.52 6.67 -12.28
C SER A 296 -12.77 8.18 -12.40
N CYS A 297 -12.67 8.74 -13.60
CA CYS A 297 -12.95 10.16 -13.84
C CYS A 297 -14.45 10.44 -13.63
N ASP A 298 -15.30 9.61 -14.21
CA ASP A 298 -16.76 9.67 -14.00
C ASP A 298 -17.15 9.35 -12.56
N HIS A 299 -16.38 8.48 -11.88
CA HIS A 299 -16.59 8.17 -10.48
C HIS A 299 -16.38 9.41 -9.59
N LEU A 300 -15.32 10.19 -9.83
CA LEU A 300 -15.09 11.43 -9.11
C LEU A 300 -16.26 12.40 -9.30
N ASP A 301 -16.76 12.56 -10.54
CA ASP A 301 -17.95 13.36 -10.83
C ASP A 301 -19.20 12.87 -10.07
N LYS A 302 -19.39 11.55 -9.97
CA LYS A 302 -20.50 10.96 -9.19
C LYS A 302 -20.35 11.23 -7.70
N LEU A 303 -19.14 11.17 -7.14
CA LEU A 303 -18.88 11.49 -5.73
C LEU A 303 -19.27 12.94 -5.42
N LEU A 304 -18.92 13.88 -6.30
CA LEU A 304 -19.26 15.30 -6.15
C LEU A 304 -20.78 15.53 -6.18
N ARG A 305 -21.50 14.90 -7.12
CA ARG A 305 -22.98 14.99 -7.20
C ARG A 305 -23.69 14.37 -6.00
N ARG A 306 -23.13 13.33 -5.41
CA ARG A 306 -23.66 12.71 -4.18
C ARG A 306 -23.41 13.60 -2.95
N GLY A 307 -22.30 14.33 -2.94
CA GLY A 307 -21.99 15.33 -1.91
C GLY A 307 -22.97 16.51 -1.93
N SER A 308 -23.32 17.04 -3.11
CA SER A 308 -24.23 18.17 -3.23
C SER A 308 -25.70 17.85 -2.86
N ARG A 309 -26.16 16.60 -3.04
CA ARG A 309 -27.49 16.14 -2.61
C ARG A 309 -27.62 15.88 -1.09
N ARG A 310 -26.54 15.98 -0.32
CA ARG A 310 -26.47 15.52 1.09
C ARG A 310 -26.67 16.60 2.14
N THR A 311 -27.09 17.81 1.77
CA THR A 311 -26.97 19.05 2.57
C THR A 311 -28.08 19.31 3.61
N HIS A 312 -28.91 18.33 3.99
CA HIS A 312 -29.83 18.53 5.13
C HIS A 312 -29.90 17.30 6.06
N HIS A 313 -29.98 16.09 5.50
CA HIS A 313 -30.08 14.87 6.31
C HIS A 313 -28.75 14.38 6.92
N ALA A 314 -27.59 14.80 6.39
CA ALA A 314 -26.29 14.37 6.93
C ALA A 314 -25.90 15.11 8.23
N GLN A 315 -26.30 16.38 8.37
CA GLN A 315 -26.13 17.15 9.61
C GLN A 315 -27.02 16.61 10.75
N VAL A 316 -28.23 16.14 10.41
CA VAL A 316 -29.13 15.49 11.37
C VAL A 316 -28.63 14.10 11.79
N ARG A 317 -27.91 13.39 10.90
CA ARG A 317 -27.34 12.04 11.17
C ARG A 317 -25.98 12.00 11.87
N SER A 318 -25.27 13.12 12.00
CA SER A 318 -24.02 13.13 12.79
C SER A 318 -24.30 13.09 14.31
N ARG A 319 -25.55 13.27 14.72
CA ARG A 319 -26.04 13.22 16.11
C ARG A 319 -26.72 11.89 16.45
N ASP A 320 -26.64 10.89 15.58
CA ASP A 320 -27.27 9.58 15.76
C ASP A 320 -26.39 8.66 16.64
N PRO A 321 -26.83 8.27 17.86
CA PRO A 321 -26.05 7.47 18.81
C PRO A 321 -25.70 6.06 18.33
N ASP A 322 -26.40 5.53 17.31
CA ASP A 322 -26.23 4.15 16.83
C ASP A 322 -25.14 3.97 15.75
N ARG A 323 -24.34 5.01 15.47
CA ARG A 323 -23.25 4.91 14.49
C ARG A 323 -22.07 4.11 15.07
N PRO A 324 -21.47 3.14 14.33
CA PRO A 324 -20.27 2.40 14.76
C PRO A 324 -19.07 3.28 15.16
N THR A 325 -18.99 4.51 14.65
CA THR A 325 -17.96 5.51 15.01
C THR A 325 -18.17 6.07 16.41
N ALA A 326 -19.42 6.18 16.90
CA ALA A 326 -19.74 6.66 18.24
C ALA A 326 -19.32 5.63 19.33
N SER A 327 -19.27 4.34 18.98
CA SER A 327 -18.84 3.27 19.89
C SER A 327 -17.33 3.06 19.93
N ALA A 328 -16.52 3.71 19.08
CA ALA A 328 -15.09 3.42 18.97
C ALA A 328 -14.32 3.65 20.27
N LEU A 329 -14.62 4.74 20.99
CA LEU A 329 -14.04 5.02 22.30
C LEU A 329 -14.53 4.01 23.35
N SER A 330 -15.84 3.72 23.37
CA SER A 330 -16.42 2.74 24.29
C SER A 330 -15.81 1.35 24.09
N ASP A 331 -15.57 0.96 22.84
CA ASP A 331 -14.98 -0.33 22.49
C ASP A 331 -13.49 -0.38 22.83
N VAL A 332 -12.75 0.73 22.73
CA VAL A 332 -11.36 0.82 23.24
C VAL A 332 -11.34 0.64 24.76
N LEU A 333 -12.20 1.36 25.49
CA LEU A 333 -12.29 1.28 26.96
C LEU A 333 -12.70 -0.12 27.44
N SER A 334 -13.49 -0.83 26.65
CA SER A 334 -13.99 -2.18 26.97
C SER A 334 -13.11 -3.30 26.41
N SER A 335 -12.09 -2.98 25.60
CA SER A 335 -11.25 -3.98 24.94
C SER A 335 -10.30 -4.67 25.92
N ARG A 336 -10.07 -5.96 25.70
CA ARG A 336 -9.04 -6.71 26.42
C ARG A 336 -7.74 -6.68 25.61
N GLU A 337 -6.62 -7.03 26.23
CA GLU A 337 -5.32 -7.12 25.55
C GLU A 337 -5.37 -8.04 24.32
N SER A 338 -6.20 -9.10 24.36
CA SER A 338 -6.44 -10.02 23.24
C SER A 338 -7.17 -9.41 22.04
N ASP A 339 -7.76 -8.23 22.20
CA ASP A 339 -8.55 -7.53 21.18
C ASP A 339 -7.77 -6.37 20.53
N LEU A 340 -6.52 -6.17 20.95
CA LEU A 340 -5.63 -5.11 20.49
C LEU A 340 -4.56 -5.66 19.56
N PHE A 341 -4.49 -5.10 18.35
CA PHE A 341 -3.53 -5.52 17.33
C PHE A 341 -2.83 -4.33 16.69
N HIS A 342 -1.67 -4.59 16.11
CA HIS A 342 -0.95 -3.72 15.20
C HIS A 342 -1.03 -4.30 13.79
N ASP A 343 -1.62 -3.56 12.86
CA ASP A 343 -1.59 -3.87 11.43
C ASP A 343 -0.24 -3.49 10.85
N ARG A 344 0.60 -4.50 10.58
CA ARG A 344 1.97 -4.32 10.05
C ARG A 344 2.00 -3.80 8.62
N ARG A 345 0.90 -3.90 7.87
CA ARG A 345 0.84 -3.45 6.47
C ARG A 345 0.56 -1.96 6.37
N GLU A 346 -0.35 -1.47 7.20
CA GLU A 346 -0.79 -0.08 7.18
C GLU A 346 -0.16 0.75 8.33
N PHE A 347 0.60 0.11 9.23
CA PHE A 347 1.22 0.72 10.42
C PHE A 347 0.20 1.40 11.33
N THR A 348 -0.93 0.73 11.57
CA THR A 348 -2.05 1.23 12.37
C THR A 348 -2.39 0.29 13.51
N TYR A 349 -2.90 0.81 14.62
CA TYR A 349 -3.50 0.00 15.67
C TYR A 349 -4.92 -0.41 15.33
N VAL A 350 -5.33 -1.57 15.81
CA VAL A 350 -6.61 -2.19 15.48
C VAL A 350 -7.22 -2.70 16.78
N VAL A 351 -8.44 -2.26 17.07
CA VAL A 351 -9.24 -2.68 18.21
C VAL A 351 -10.41 -3.49 17.71
N ARG A 352 -10.54 -4.72 18.19
CA ARG A 352 -11.68 -5.57 17.92
C ARG A 352 -12.77 -5.32 18.95
N GLY A 353 -13.85 -4.68 18.51
CA GLY A 353 -15.07 -4.52 19.28
C GLY A 353 -16.05 -5.70 19.13
N PRO A 354 -17.19 -5.65 19.83
CA PRO A 354 -18.24 -6.67 19.74
C PRO A 354 -18.77 -6.89 18.31
N HIS A 355 -19.32 -8.07 18.03
CA HIS A 355 -19.91 -8.43 16.74
C HIS A 355 -18.99 -8.26 15.52
N ASN A 356 -17.69 -8.55 15.69
CA ASN A 356 -16.65 -8.40 14.66
C ASN A 356 -16.55 -6.99 14.08
N ARG A 357 -16.99 -5.99 14.83
CA ARG A 357 -16.67 -4.60 14.56
C ARG A 357 -15.20 -4.39 14.87
N VAL A 358 -14.51 -3.72 13.97
CA VAL A 358 -13.09 -3.43 14.09
C VAL A 358 -12.90 -1.94 13.91
N HIS A 359 -12.20 -1.35 14.85
CA HIS A 359 -11.80 0.04 14.83
C HIS A 359 -10.32 0.11 14.52
N VAL A 360 -9.93 0.97 13.60
CA VAL A 360 -8.54 1.19 13.23
C VAL A 360 -8.15 2.56 13.74
N PHE A 361 -7.00 2.66 14.39
CA PHE A 361 -6.43 3.87 14.98
C PHE A 361 -5.00 4.05 14.48
N SER A 362 -4.54 5.29 14.38
CA SER A 362 -3.13 5.60 14.12
C SER A 362 -2.29 5.43 15.38
N PHE A 363 -0.98 5.51 15.23
CA PHE A 363 -0.03 5.32 16.33
C PHE A 363 -0.23 6.30 17.49
N ASP A 364 -0.63 7.53 17.18
CA ASP A 364 -0.94 8.62 18.11
C ASP A 364 -2.31 8.46 18.81
N GLY A 365 -3.05 7.38 18.55
CA GLY A 365 -4.37 7.14 19.16
C GLY A 365 -5.54 7.82 18.43
N THR A 366 -5.32 8.40 17.25
CA THR A 366 -6.42 8.98 16.45
C THR A 366 -7.23 7.88 15.75
N HIS A 367 -8.57 7.92 15.83
CA HIS A 367 -9.44 6.97 15.14
C HIS A 367 -9.44 7.20 13.63
N ILE A 368 -9.13 6.17 12.84
CA ILE A 368 -9.03 6.19 11.37
C ILE A 368 -10.35 5.73 10.74
N THR A 369 -10.84 4.55 11.12
CA THR A 369 -12.07 3.99 10.54
C THR A 369 -12.68 2.90 11.42
N SER A 370 -13.95 2.57 11.16
CA SER A 370 -14.61 1.39 11.73
C SER A 370 -15.20 0.56 10.63
N VAL A 371 -14.88 -0.73 10.61
CA VAL A 371 -15.34 -1.70 9.61
C VAL A 371 -15.82 -2.95 10.34
N ARG A 372 -16.86 -3.60 9.82
CA ARG A 372 -17.21 -4.96 10.24
C ARG A 372 -16.52 -5.94 9.31
N TYR A 373 -15.72 -6.83 9.88
CA TYR A 373 -15.15 -7.95 9.13
C TYR A 373 -15.94 -9.22 9.42
N SER A 374 -15.89 -10.19 8.50
CA SER A 374 -16.29 -11.56 8.84
C SER A 374 -15.30 -12.12 9.88
N GLY A 375 -15.76 -13.04 10.74
CA GLY A 375 -14.88 -13.70 11.70
C GLY A 375 -13.71 -14.43 11.02
N GLU A 376 -13.95 -14.95 9.82
CA GLU A 376 -12.93 -15.59 8.99
C GLU A 376 -11.87 -14.61 8.50
N SER A 377 -12.25 -13.41 8.04
CA SER A 377 -11.28 -12.38 7.62
C SER A 377 -10.44 -11.86 8.79
N ILE A 378 -10.99 -11.77 10.00
CA ILE A 378 -10.21 -11.40 11.19
C ILE A 378 -9.20 -12.52 11.49
N ALA A 379 -9.68 -13.75 11.54
CA ALA A 379 -8.84 -14.92 11.80
C ALA A 379 -7.72 -15.06 10.76
N GLU A 380 -7.98 -14.81 9.48
CA GLU A 380 -6.98 -14.82 8.42
C GLU A 380 -5.94 -13.69 8.54
N ARG A 381 -6.35 -12.48 8.94
CA ARG A 381 -5.41 -11.35 9.14
C ARG A 381 -4.51 -11.55 10.36
N THR A 382 -5.04 -12.15 11.43
CA THR A 382 -4.24 -12.59 12.57
C THR A 382 -3.37 -13.80 12.19
N ARG A 383 -3.90 -14.73 11.38
CA ARG A 383 -3.18 -15.92 10.89
C ARG A 383 -2.22 -15.67 9.73
N SER A 384 -2.22 -14.50 9.11
CA SER A 384 -1.17 -14.11 8.15
C SER A 384 -0.07 -13.28 8.83
N GLY A 385 -0.25 -12.92 10.10
CA GLY A 385 0.66 -12.03 10.82
C GLY A 385 0.53 -10.57 10.41
N ARG A 386 -0.44 -10.25 9.54
CA ARG A 386 -0.80 -8.87 9.19
C ARG A 386 -1.24 -8.12 10.45
N TRP A 387 -2.12 -8.72 11.25
CA TRP A 387 -2.50 -8.19 12.55
C TRP A 387 -1.72 -8.93 13.64
N LYS A 388 -0.72 -8.24 14.20
CA LYS A 388 0.08 -8.75 15.31
C LYS A 388 -0.54 -8.29 16.62
N ALA A 389 -0.80 -9.20 17.56
CA ALA A 389 -1.29 -8.81 18.88
C ALA A 389 -0.30 -7.84 19.53
N LEU A 390 -0.83 -6.77 20.13
CA LEU A 390 -0.03 -5.82 20.88
C LEU A 390 0.52 -6.48 22.15
N ASN A 391 1.74 -6.12 22.54
CA ASN A 391 2.20 -6.52 23.87
C ASN A 391 1.45 -5.69 24.95
N PRO A 392 1.38 -6.17 26.21
CA PRO A 392 0.58 -5.51 27.25
C PRO A 392 0.96 -4.04 27.50
N GLN A 393 2.26 -3.72 27.42
CA GLN A 393 2.77 -2.37 27.65
C GLN A 393 2.44 -1.42 26.49
N GLU A 394 2.58 -1.89 25.25
CA GLU A 394 2.18 -1.18 24.03
C GLU A 394 0.67 -0.98 23.98
N GLY A 395 -0.11 -1.99 24.36
CA GLY A 395 -1.56 -1.94 24.40
C GLY A 395 -2.08 -0.89 25.38
N ARG A 396 -1.55 -0.86 26.60
CA ARG A 396 -1.88 0.19 27.60
C ARG A 396 -1.49 1.58 27.11
N SER A 397 -0.25 1.73 26.65
CA SER A 397 0.24 3.01 26.13
C SER A 397 -0.61 3.52 24.97
N PHE A 398 -1.10 2.62 24.12
CA PHE A 398 -2.04 2.94 23.04
C PHE A 398 -3.39 3.41 23.59
N CYS A 399 -4.01 2.65 24.50
CA CYS A 399 -5.29 3.02 25.10
C CYS A 399 -5.21 4.38 25.80
N ASP A 400 -4.13 4.66 26.55
CA ASP A 400 -3.92 5.95 27.22
C ASP A 400 -3.86 7.12 26.22
N ARG A 401 -3.20 6.93 25.07
CA ARG A 401 -3.16 7.94 23.99
C ARG A 401 -4.53 8.18 23.36
N VAL A 402 -5.34 7.13 23.19
CA VAL A 402 -6.72 7.27 22.71
C VAL A 402 -7.54 8.04 23.74
N ILE A 403 -7.49 7.68 25.02
CA ILE A 403 -8.27 8.31 26.09
C ILE A 403 -7.92 9.80 26.23
N ALA A 404 -6.62 10.14 26.29
CA ALA A 404 -6.15 11.52 26.39
C ALA A 404 -6.62 12.42 25.23
N ARG A 405 -6.98 11.82 24.10
CA ARG A 405 -7.43 12.52 22.91
C ARG A 405 -8.94 12.69 22.83
N PHE A 406 -9.70 11.80 23.45
CA PHE A 406 -11.16 11.88 23.51
C PHE A 406 -11.68 12.68 24.73
N SER A 407 -10.86 12.86 25.77
CA SER A 407 -11.12 13.77 26.90
C SER A 407 -10.08 14.92 26.95
N PRO A 408 -10.21 15.97 26.13
CA PRO A 408 -9.29 17.11 26.16
C PRO A 408 -9.32 17.91 27.48
N ASP A 409 -10.39 17.81 28.27
CA ASP A 409 -10.58 18.58 29.51
C ASP A 409 -9.72 18.11 30.71
N ASP A 410 -9.16 16.89 30.67
CA ASP A 410 -8.30 16.38 31.75
C ASP A 410 -6.80 16.66 31.53
N ALA A 411 -6.41 16.99 30.29
CA ALA A 411 -5.03 17.34 29.95
C ALA A 411 -4.62 18.76 30.39
N GLU A 412 -5.58 19.67 30.55
CA GLU A 412 -5.34 21.01 31.12
C GLU A 412 -5.19 21.00 32.65
N LYS A 413 -5.86 20.08 33.35
CA LYS A 413 -5.74 19.96 34.81
C LYS A 413 -4.40 19.40 35.29
N GLN A 414 -3.68 18.65 34.44
CA GLN A 414 -2.33 18.15 34.75
C GLN A 414 -1.20 19.13 34.43
N LYS A 415 -1.48 20.25 33.73
CA LYS A 415 -0.48 21.29 33.46
C LYS A 415 -0.46 22.43 34.48
N HIS A 416 -1.45 22.49 35.37
CA HIS A 416 -1.58 23.52 36.41
C HIS A 416 -1.74 22.91 37.83
N GLY A 417 -1.32 21.65 38.00
CA GLY A 417 -1.24 20.98 39.31
C GLY A 417 0.19 20.90 39.81
#